data_AF-A0A323VI31-F1
#
_entry.id   AF-A0A323VI31-F1
#
_cell.length_a   1.000
_cell.length_b   1.000
_cell.length_c   1.000
_cell.angle_alpha   90.00
_cell.angle_beta   90.00
_cell.angle_gamma   90.00
#
_symmetry.space_group_name_H-M   'P 1'
#
loop_
_entity.id
_entity.type
_entity.pdbx_description
1 polymer ?
#
loop_
_entity_poly.entity_id
_entity_poly.type
_entity_poly.pdbx_seq_one_letter_code
_entity_poly.pdbx_strand_id
1 'polypeptide(L)' 'MTCQHCVASVTEEVTELAGVTEVDVDLASGRLHVVGDVTAEQVQAAVAEAGSYTAQPA' A
#
# COMPACT_ATOMS: atom_id res chain seq x y z
N MET A 1 0.13 2.60 -9.96
CA MET A 1 0.83 3.78 -9.41
C MET A 1 1.89 4.21 -10.42
N THR A 2 1.82 5.42 -10.99
CA THR A 2 2.67 5.84 -12.13
C THR A 2 3.81 6.81 -11.76
N CYS A 3 3.98 7.14 -10.48
CA CYS A 3 5.01 8.06 -10.01
C CYS A 3 5.78 7.42 -8.84
N GLN A 4 7.11 7.55 -8.88
CA GLN A 4 8.00 6.89 -7.91
C GLN A 4 7.86 7.47 -6.49
N HIS A 5 7.60 8.77 -6.35
CA HIS A 5 7.31 9.39 -5.05
C HIS A 5 6.04 8.84 -4.39
N CYS A 6 5.03 8.52 -5.19
CA CYS A 6 3.78 7.96 -4.68
C CYS A 6 3.99 6.56 -4.09
N VAL A 7 4.97 5.81 -4.59
CA VAL A 7 5.28 4.48 -4.05
C VAL A 7 6.05 4.56 -2.75
N ALA A 8 6.97 5.51 -2.62
CA ALA A 8 7.62 5.75 -1.34
C ALA A 8 6.58 6.10 -0.26
N SER A 9 5.67 7.03 -0.54
CA SER A 9 4.60 7.41 0.39
C SER A 9 3.66 6.24 0.71
N VAL A 10 3.16 5.50 -0.30
CA VAL A 10 2.27 4.35 -0.03
C VAL A 10 2.98 3.26 0.76
N THR A 11 4.25 2.99 0.47
CA THR A 11 5.02 1.98 1.21
C THR A 11 5.13 2.38 2.67
N GLU A 12 5.48 3.64 2.95
CA GLU A 12 5.62 4.19 4.31
C GLU A 12 4.33 4.02 5.11
N GLU A 13 3.21 4.56 4.62
CA GLU A 13 1.90 4.49 5.29
C GLU A 13 1.45 3.04 5.56
N VAL A 14 1.65 2.14 4.60
CA VAL A 14 1.24 0.74 4.75
C VAL A 14 2.16 -0.02 5.70
N THR A 15 3.46 0.28 5.74
CA THR A 15 4.37 -0.34 6.72
C THR A 15 4.12 0.11 8.16
N GLU A 16 3.48 1.26 8.37
CA GLU A 16 3.10 1.74 9.71
C GLU A 16 1.86 1.04 10.28
N LEU A 17 1.09 0.33 9.45
CA LEU A 17 -0.07 -0.43 9.91
C LEU A 17 0.38 -1.56 10.87
N ALA A 18 -0.14 -1.52 12.10
CA ALA A 18 0.08 -2.56 13.07
C ALA A 18 -0.42 -3.92 12.54
N GLY A 19 0.47 -4.90 12.45
CA GLY A 19 0.17 -6.24 11.93
C GLY A 19 0.79 -6.51 10.56
N VAL A 20 1.27 -5.47 9.84
CA VAL A 20 2.04 -5.66 8.60
C VAL A 20 3.42 -6.22 8.91
N THR A 21 3.80 -7.25 8.17
CA THR A 21 5.12 -7.89 8.25
C THR A 21 5.92 -7.76 6.97
N GLU A 22 5.26 -7.57 5.83
CA GLU A 22 5.90 -7.36 4.53
C GLU A 22 5.04 -6.46 3.64
N VAL A 23 5.68 -5.56 2.90
CA VAL A 23 5.06 -4.73 1.86
C VAL A 23 5.95 -4.78 0.62
N ASP A 24 5.36 -5.11 -0.52
CA ASP A 24 6.00 -5.05 -1.83
C ASP A 24 5.13 -4.23 -2.79
N VAL A 25 5.76 -3.28 -3.49
CA VAL A 25 5.07 -2.40 -4.42
C VAL A 25 5.69 -2.51 -5.80
N ASP A 26 4.93 -3.08 -6.74
CA ASP A 26 5.32 -3.19 -8.13
C ASP A 26 4.75 -2.01 -8.92
N LEU A 27 5.61 -1.03 -9.19
CA LEU A 27 5.31 0.14 -10.03
C LEU A 27 4.95 -0.22 -11.47
N ALA A 28 5.63 -1.22 -12.05
CA ALA A 28 5.49 -1.56 -13.46
C ALA A 28 4.11 -2.15 -13.74
N SER A 29 3.56 -2.90 -12.78
CA SER A 29 2.21 -3.46 -12.87
C SER A 29 1.14 -2.70 -12.09
N GLY A 30 1.54 -1.79 -11.20
CA GLY A 30 0.65 -1.08 -10.31
C GLY A 30 0.08 -1.94 -9.18
N ARG A 31 0.77 -3.01 -8.78
CA ARG A 31 0.35 -3.91 -7.70
C ARG A 31 0.95 -3.51 -6.34
N LEU A 32 0.16 -3.70 -5.30
CA LEU A 32 0.56 -3.61 -3.90
C LEU A 32 0.33 -4.98 -3.27
N HIS A 33 1.38 -5.58 -2.73
CA HIS A 33 1.32 -6.82 -1.97
C HIS A 33 1.61 -6.51 -0.50
N VAL A 34 0.74 -6.99 0.39
CA VAL A 34 0.87 -6.79 1.83
C VAL A 34 0.69 -8.13 2.51
N VAL A 35 1.65 -8.49 3.35
CA VAL A 35 1.58 -9.67 4.22
C VAL A 35 1.48 -9.19 5.66
N GLY A 36 0.52 -9.74 6.40
CA GLY A 36 0.31 -9.37 7.79
C GLY A 36 -1.08 -9.73 8.30
N ASP A 37 -1.31 -9.42 9.57
CA ASP A 37 -2.64 -9.48 10.21
C ASP A 37 -3.33 -8.11 10.05
N VAL A 38 -3.67 -7.78 8.81
CA VAL A 38 -4.35 -6.55 8.43
C VAL A 38 -5.48 -6.83 7.45
N THR A 39 -6.54 -6.03 7.52
CA THR A 39 -7.66 -6.13 6.58
C THR A 39 -7.40 -5.31 5.32
N ALA A 40 -8.09 -5.67 4.24
CA ALA A 40 -8.05 -4.91 3.00
C ALA A 40 -8.54 -3.46 3.18
N GLU A 41 -9.44 -3.20 4.13
CA GLU A 41 -9.91 -1.85 4.44
C GLU A 41 -8.84 -1.00 5.12
N GLN A 42 -8.05 -1.58 6.04
CA GLN A 42 -6.93 -0.89 6.68
C GLN A 42 -5.87 -0.47 5.65
N VAL A 43 -5.53 -1.39 4.74
CA VAL A 43 -4.58 -1.12 3.66
C VAL A 43 -5.11 -0.03 2.72
N GLN A 44 -6.40 -0.09 2.34
CA GLN A 44 -6.99 0.94 1.48
C GLN A 44 -7.03 2.32 2.16
N ALA A 45 -7.31 2.38 3.46
CA ALA A 45 -7.28 3.63 4.22
C ALA A 45 -5.87 4.25 4.21
N ALA A 46 -4.83 3.47 4.53
CA ALA A 46 -3.44 3.94 4.48
C ALA A 46 -3.04 4.43 3.07
N VAL A 47 -3.44 3.70 2.04
CA VAL A 47 -3.20 4.09 0.64
C VAL A 47 -3.92 5.41 0.28
N ALA A 48 -5.13 5.64 0.83
CA ALA A 48 -5.87 6.88 0.62
C ALA A 48 -5.25 8.08 1.37
N GLU A 49 -4.62 7.85 2.53
CA GLU A 49 -3.88 8.88 3.26
C GLU A 49 -2.60 9.30 2.55
N ALA A 50 -1.91 8.37 1.87
CA ALA A 50 -0.80 8.67 0.97
C ALA A 50 -1.21 9.51 -0.26
N GLY A 51 -2.51 9.58 -0.58
CA GLY A 51 -3.11 10.36 -1.66
C GLY A 51 -4.29 9.67 -2.35
N SER A 52 -4.88 10.27 -3.39
CA SER A 52 -6.04 9.70 -4.09
C SER A 52 -5.68 8.45 -4.93
N TYR A 53 -5.49 7.29 -4.29
CA TYR A 53 -5.24 6.01 -4.96
C TYR A 53 -6.23 4.94 -4.52
N THR A 54 -6.49 3.99 -5.41
CA THR A 54 -7.31 2.81 -5.12
C THR A 54 -6.43 1.56 -5.20
N ALA A 55 -6.18 0.91 -4.07
CA ALA A 55 -5.56 -0.42 -4.06
C ALA A 55 -6.66 -1.48 -4.26
N GLN A 56 -6.49 -2.35 -5.25
CA GLN A 56 -7.33 -3.54 -5.37
C GLN A 56 -6.62 -4.70 -4.69
N PRO A 57 -7.29 -5.43 -3.78
CA PRO A 57 -6.76 -6.67 -3.25
C PRO A 57 -6.51 -7.65 -4.40
N ALA A 58 -5.40 -8.39 -4.32
CA ALA A 58 -5.03 -9.44 -5.28
C ALA A 58 -5.99 -10.64 -5.20
#